data_AF-A0A961D2Q9-F1
#
_entry.id   AF-A0A961D2Q9-F1
#
_cell.length_a   1.000
_cell.length_b   1.000
_cell.length_c   1.000
_cell.angle_alpha   90.00
_cell.angle_beta   90.00
_cell.angle_gamma   90.00
#
_symmetry.space_group_name_H-M   'P 1'
#
loop_
_entity.id
_entity.type
_entity.pdbx_description
1 polymer ?
#
loop_
_entity_poly.entity_id
_entity_poly.type
_entity_poly.pdbx_seq_one_letter_code
_entity_poly.pdbx_strand_id
1 'polypeptide(L)'
;MNRTRRRTRTVLLGAVAALALVAAACVPEPAPANTTWEFKATKVTVNDVQDEVCVIVCVNRADEPYVMNIATRVKIGVPNSASGFVVSSRSNNPEGLEAGESATLSGAAGAPVSFPGISRLDVADLLNQDNKLEVFVVYTWVMEEDTVAVNTAANDVKDLLVDALNSTLAQGSLPSDASALLDLIFDNLGNAFTLLLSNIPLFGLGDDVGGGALNVGIAAKGGLADVVDASIGTADIPEFNVPVVSLPPDVKHVNIFTMKNTTTFTGQSFDQYGDGEHTYDFQANQG
;
A
#
# COMPACT_ATOMS: atom_id res chain seq x y z
N MET A 1 42.20 16.29 -9.62
CA MET A 1 42.48 14.85 -9.45
C MET A 1 41.16 14.10 -9.49
N ASN A 2 40.79 13.56 -10.65
CA ASN A 2 39.60 12.74 -10.84
C ASN A 2 39.87 11.31 -10.35
N ARG A 3 39.03 10.78 -9.47
CA ARG A 3 38.95 9.34 -9.18
C ARG A 3 37.59 8.81 -9.61
N THR A 4 37.56 8.27 -10.81
CA THR A 4 36.47 7.50 -11.40
C THR A 4 36.29 6.21 -10.58
N ARG A 5 35.21 6.10 -9.80
CA ARG A 5 34.82 4.82 -9.17
C ARG A 5 34.17 3.93 -10.25
N ARG A 6 34.90 2.89 -10.67
CA ARG A 6 34.36 1.80 -11.49
C ARG A 6 33.32 1.02 -10.67
N ARG A 7 32.06 1.05 -11.08
CA ARG A 7 31.03 0.08 -10.66
C ARG A 7 31.28 -1.22 -11.43
N THR A 8 31.71 -2.25 -10.73
CA THR A 8 31.83 -3.60 -11.28
C THR A 8 30.41 -4.17 -11.40
N ARG A 9 29.85 -4.20 -12.61
CA ARG A 9 28.62 -4.92 -12.92
C ARG A 9 28.94 -6.41 -12.99
N THR A 10 28.56 -7.17 -11.96
CA THR A 10 28.48 -8.62 -12.07
C THR A 10 27.10 -8.96 -12.60
N VAL A 11 27.05 -9.41 -13.85
CA VAL A 11 25.82 -9.74 -14.58
C VAL A 11 25.32 -11.09 -14.08
N LEU A 12 24.12 -11.13 -13.48
CA LEU A 12 23.35 -12.37 -13.34
C LEU A 12 22.81 -12.77 -14.72
N LEU A 13 23.63 -13.49 -15.49
CA LEU A 13 23.20 -14.22 -16.68
C LEU A 13 22.43 -15.47 -16.23
N GLY A 14 21.13 -15.33 -15.98
CA GLY A 14 20.29 -16.47 -15.57
C GLY A 14 18.83 -16.41 -16.05
N ALA A 15 18.23 -15.22 -16.16
CA ALA A 15 16.80 -15.09 -16.47
C ALA A 15 16.50 -14.63 -17.92
N VAL A 16 17.48 -14.07 -18.64
CA VAL A 16 17.25 -13.44 -19.96
C VAL A 16 17.18 -14.46 -21.12
N ALA A 17 17.59 -15.71 -20.91
CA ALA A 17 17.63 -16.74 -21.96
C ALA A 17 16.25 -17.33 -22.33
N ALA A 18 15.18 -17.04 -21.57
CA ALA A 18 13.84 -17.56 -21.84
C ALA A 18 13.03 -16.74 -22.86
N LEU A 19 13.43 -15.50 -23.18
CA LEU A 19 12.69 -14.66 -24.14
C LEU A 19 12.92 -15.03 -25.63
N ALA A 20 13.89 -15.88 -25.95
CA ALA A 20 14.34 -16.11 -27.33
C ALA A 20 13.70 -17.31 -28.06
N LEU A 21 12.74 -18.03 -27.47
CA LEU A 21 12.23 -19.29 -28.04
C LEU A 21 10.72 -19.36 -28.33
N VAL A 22 9.96 -18.27 -28.23
CA VAL A 22 8.53 -18.29 -28.61
C VAL A 22 8.29 -17.51 -29.91
N ALA A 23 8.92 -17.98 -30.99
CA ALA A 23 8.61 -17.55 -32.36
C ALA A 23 7.70 -18.55 -33.11
N ALA A 24 7.00 -19.44 -32.40
CA ALA A 24 6.17 -20.47 -33.02
C ALA A 24 4.95 -20.86 -32.16
N ALA A 25 3.96 -19.97 -32.04
CA ALA A 25 2.54 -20.34 -31.98
C ALA A 25 1.70 -19.06 -32.15
N CYS A 26 0.95 -18.97 -33.26
CA CYS A 26 0.00 -17.89 -33.57
C CYS A 26 -1.29 -17.98 -32.70
N VAL A 27 -1.16 -18.31 -31.41
CA VAL A 27 -2.27 -18.32 -30.47
C VAL A 27 -1.83 -17.46 -29.29
N PRO A 28 -2.45 -16.28 -29.08
CA PRO A 28 -2.24 -15.51 -27.86
C PRO A 28 -2.47 -16.41 -26.66
N GLU A 29 -1.57 -16.37 -25.67
CA GLU A 29 -1.78 -17.11 -24.43
C GLU A 29 -3.14 -16.72 -23.85
N PRO A 30 -3.96 -17.71 -23.40
CA PRO A 30 -5.27 -17.40 -22.84
C PRO A 30 -5.12 -16.43 -21.68
N ALA A 31 -6.03 -15.44 -21.61
CA ALA A 31 -6.00 -14.45 -20.55
C ALA A 31 -5.97 -15.14 -19.17
N PRO A 32 -5.12 -14.67 -18.24
CA PRO A 32 -5.06 -15.23 -16.90
C PRO A 32 -6.42 -15.26 -16.21
N ALA A 33 -6.65 -16.28 -15.40
CA ALA A 33 -7.85 -16.35 -14.56
C ALA A 33 -7.93 -15.14 -13.63
N ASN A 34 -9.13 -14.58 -13.51
CA ASN A 34 -9.40 -13.49 -12.60
C ASN A 34 -9.63 -13.99 -11.17
N THR A 35 -9.05 -13.29 -10.21
CA THR A 35 -9.21 -13.59 -8.77
C THR A 35 -9.65 -12.34 -8.02
N THR A 36 -10.18 -12.52 -6.81
CA THR A 36 -10.34 -11.43 -5.84
C THR A 36 -9.13 -11.40 -4.93
N TRP A 37 -8.60 -10.20 -4.69
CA TRP A 37 -7.53 -10.00 -3.71
C TRP A 37 -8.04 -9.11 -2.58
N GLU A 38 -7.72 -9.45 -1.34
CA GLU A 38 -8.11 -8.71 -0.15
C GLU A 38 -6.88 -8.13 0.55
N PHE A 39 -7.05 -6.96 1.15
CA PHE A 39 -6.12 -6.40 2.13
C PHE A 39 -6.90 -5.97 3.39
N LYS A 40 -6.36 -6.25 4.57
CA LYS A 40 -6.98 -5.86 5.85
C LYS A 40 -5.97 -5.76 6.98
N ALA A 41 -6.33 -5.04 8.03
CA ALA A 41 -5.70 -5.21 9.33
C ALA A 41 -6.18 -6.50 9.99
N THR A 42 -5.28 -7.20 10.69
CA THR A 42 -5.56 -8.48 11.35
C THR A 42 -5.34 -8.43 12.86
N LYS A 43 -4.54 -7.49 13.33
CA LYS A 43 -4.24 -7.33 14.75
C LYS A 43 -3.92 -5.87 15.06
N VAL A 44 -4.27 -5.43 16.26
CA VAL A 44 -3.74 -4.21 16.89
C VAL A 44 -3.20 -4.54 18.28
N THR A 45 -2.15 -3.83 18.68
CA THR A 45 -1.62 -3.75 20.03
C THR A 45 -1.59 -2.28 20.42
N VAL A 46 -2.19 -1.90 21.55
CA VAL A 46 -2.00 -0.57 22.13
C VAL A 46 -0.70 -0.63 22.92
N ASN A 47 0.34 0.06 22.46
CA ASN A 47 1.63 0.06 23.17
C ASN A 47 1.67 1.17 24.24
N ASP A 48 1.11 2.33 23.91
CA ASP A 48 0.96 3.48 24.78
C ASP A 48 -0.37 4.17 24.48
N VAL A 49 -1.05 4.65 25.52
CA VAL A 49 -2.44 5.14 25.47
C VAL A 49 -2.44 6.64 25.19
N GLN A 50 -3.26 7.08 24.24
CA GLN A 50 -3.32 8.50 23.83
C GLN A 50 -4.09 9.36 24.85
N ASP A 51 -5.10 8.80 25.51
CA ASP A 51 -6.00 9.54 26.39
C ASP A 51 -5.58 9.60 27.87
N GLU A 52 -4.43 9.03 28.25
CA GLU A 52 -4.08 8.87 29.66
C GLU A 52 -3.80 10.23 30.34
N VAL A 53 -4.69 10.65 31.24
CA VAL A 53 -4.49 11.85 32.07
C VAL A 53 -4.05 11.44 33.48
N CYS A 54 -2.77 11.64 33.80
CA CYS A 54 -2.20 11.40 35.12
C CYS A 54 -1.98 12.71 35.90
N VAL A 55 -2.70 12.91 37.01
CA VAL A 55 -2.40 13.97 37.99
C VAL A 55 -2.04 13.40 39.37
N ILE A 56 -2.76 12.36 39.82
CA ILE A 56 -2.49 11.58 41.07
C ILE A 56 -2.89 10.10 40.89
N VAL A 57 -4.01 9.86 40.21
CA VAL A 57 -4.46 8.57 39.65
C VAL A 57 -4.66 8.82 38.16
N CYS A 58 -4.32 7.87 37.30
CA CYS A 58 -4.54 8.05 35.87
C CYS A 58 -5.94 7.58 35.48
N VAL A 59 -6.63 8.42 34.72
CA VAL A 59 -7.95 8.16 34.12
C VAL A 59 -7.78 8.04 32.60
N ASN A 60 -8.72 7.37 31.92
CA ASN A 60 -8.68 7.08 30.48
C ASN A 60 -7.41 6.30 30.08
N ARG A 61 -7.25 5.11 30.64
CA ARG A 61 -6.06 4.25 30.46
C ARG A 61 -6.19 3.28 29.28
N ALA A 62 -7.14 3.53 28.39
CA ALA A 62 -7.49 2.62 27.33
C ALA A 62 -7.86 3.39 26.07
N ASP A 63 -7.54 2.78 24.94
CA ASP A 63 -7.75 3.31 23.59
C ASP A 63 -8.81 2.50 22.83
N GLU A 64 -9.36 3.09 21.77
CA GLU A 64 -10.32 2.48 20.86
C GLU A 64 -9.75 2.45 19.43
N PRO A 65 -8.80 1.55 19.16
CA PRO A 65 -8.09 1.55 17.89
C PRO A 65 -9.01 1.34 16.69
N TYR A 66 -8.86 2.24 15.72
CA TYR A 66 -9.63 2.29 14.51
C TYR A 66 -8.73 2.31 13.27
N VAL A 67 -9.12 1.54 12.25
CA VAL A 67 -8.42 1.51 10.96
C VAL A 67 -9.35 1.87 9.81
N MET A 68 -8.82 2.65 8.87
CA MET A 68 -9.45 2.99 7.61
C MET A 68 -8.52 2.66 6.46
N ASN A 69 -9.06 2.10 5.39
CA ASN A 69 -8.33 1.78 4.18
C ASN A 69 -8.88 2.58 2.99
N ILE A 70 -8.03 3.41 2.41
CA ILE A 70 -8.28 4.10 1.14
C ILE A 70 -7.67 3.25 0.02
N ALA A 71 -8.53 2.51 -0.68
CA ALA A 71 -8.12 1.55 -1.69
C ALA A 71 -8.26 2.14 -3.08
N THR A 72 -7.18 2.08 -3.87
CA THR A 72 -7.17 2.43 -5.28
C THR A 72 -6.48 1.34 -6.10
N ARG A 73 -6.80 1.27 -7.39
CA ARG A 73 -6.14 0.36 -8.34
C ARG A 73 -6.02 1.04 -9.69
N VAL A 74 -5.04 0.64 -10.49
CA VAL A 74 -4.80 1.17 -11.84
C VAL A 74 -4.16 0.10 -12.72
N LYS A 75 -4.49 0.10 -14.02
CA LYS A 75 -3.81 -0.73 -15.02
C LYS A 75 -2.73 0.11 -15.71
N ILE A 76 -1.49 -0.37 -15.66
CA ILE A 76 -0.36 0.34 -16.27
C ILE A 76 -0.58 0.44 -17.79
N GLY A 77 -0.45 1.64 -18.33
CA GLY A 77 -0.62 1.91 -19.77
C GLY A 77 -2.04 1.77 -20.29
N VAL A 78 -3.04 1.88 -19.41
CA VAL A 78 -4.44 2.01 -19.79
C VAL A 78 -4.99 3.33 -19.26
N PRO A 79 -5.13 4.36 -20.12
CA PRO A 79 -5.67 5.66 -19.71
C PRO A 79 -7.03 5.53 -19.03
N ASN A 80 -7.25 6.31 -17.96
CA ASN A 80 -8.49 6.36 -17.20
C ASN A 80 -8.92 5.01 -16.58
N SER A 81 -7.97 4.11 -16.32
CA SER A 81 -8.24 2.82 -15.69
C SER A 81 -8.22 2.86 -14.16
N ALA A 82 -7.77 3.96 -13.56
CA ALA A 82 -7.70 4.05 -12.11
C ALA A 82 -9.11 4.15 -11.50
N SER A 83 -9.30 3.49 -10.36
CA SER A 83 -10.54 3.52 -9.59
C SER A 83 -10.24 3.33 -8.11
N GLY A 84 -11.14 3.76 -7.22
CA GLY A 84 -10.93 3.64 -5.80
C GLY A 84 -12.20 3.70 -4.96
N PHE A 85 -12.06 3.34 -3.70
CA PHE A 85 -13.11 3.33 -2.68
C PHE A 85 -12.48 3.42 -1.29
N VAL A 86 -13.27 3.81 -0.28
CA VAL A 86 -12.85 3.88 1.12
C VAL A 86 -13.61 2.83 1.91
N VAL A 87 -12.91 2.07 2.75
CA VAL A 87 -13.51 1.14 3.71
C VAL A 87 -13.08 1.51 5.10
N SER A 88 -14.04 1.59 6.00
CA SER A 88 -13.83 1.80 7.42
C SER A 88 -15.05 1.33 8.19
N SER A 89 -14.88 1.02 9.48
CA SER A 89 -15.98 0.62 10.34
C SER A 89 -15.71 0.95 11.80
N ARG A 90 -16.28 2.05 12.28
CA ARG A 90 -16.21 2.42 13.70
C ARG A 90 -16.94 1.44 14.62
N SER A 91 -18.13 1.03 14.20
CA SER A 91 -19.04 0.20 15.01
C SER A 91 -18.59 -1.25 15.32
N ASN A 92 -17.37 -1.64 14.94
CA ASN A 92 -16.85 -3.00 15.18
C ASN A 92 -15.40 -3.00 15.68
N ASN A 93 -14.85 -1.84 16.06
CA ASN A 93 -13.50 -1.75 16.58
C ASN A 93 -13.38 -2.40 17.96
N PRO A 94 -12.17 -2.79 18.38
CA PRO A 94 -11.90 -3.09 19.78
C PRO A 94 -12.16 -1.86 20.65
N GLU A 95 -12.90 -2.03 21.73
CA GLU A 95 -13.15 -0.99 22.74
C GLU A 95 -12.30 -1.25 23.98
N GLY A 96 -11.71 -0.21 24.56
CA GLY A 96 -11.12 -0.24 25.89
C GLY A 96 -9.86 -1.10 26.01
N LEU A 97 -8.95 -1.04 25.04
CA LEU A 97 -7.66 -1.72 25.13
C LEU A 97 -6.66 -0.90 25.94
N GLU A 98 -6.15 -1.46 27.04
CA GLU A 98 -5.10 -0.82 27.85
C GLU A 98 -3.71 -0.96 27.22
N ALA A 99 -2.75 -0.15 27.68
CA ALA A 99 -1.36 -0.25 27.28
C ALA A 99 -0.78 -1.68 27.49
N GLY A 100 -0.21 -2.24 26.43
CA GLY A 100 0.31 -3.61 26.36
C GLY A 100 -0.71 -4.67 25.91
N GLU A 101 -2.00 -4.32 25.77
CA GLU A 101 -3.02 -5.25 25.32
C GLU A 101 -3.11 -5.35 23.79
N SER A 102 -3.68 -6.47 23.31
CA SER A 102 -3.87 -6.71 21.88
C SER A 102 -5.26 -7.26 21.58
N ALA A 103 -5.77 -6.91 20.40
CA ALA A 103 -6.97 -7.52 19.83
C ALA A 103 -6.70 -8.09 18.44
N THR A 104 -7.37 -9.21 18.12
CA THR A 104 -7.47 -9.68 16.73
C THR A 104 -8.59 -8.91 16.04
N LEU A 105 -8.29 -8.35 14.88
CA LEU A 105 -9.26 -7.63 14.07
C LEU A 105 -9.94 -8.60 13.11
N SER A 106 -11.26 -8.69 13.18
CA SER A 106 -12.06 -9.60 12.36
C SER A 106 -13.26 -8.89 11.74
N GLY A 107 -13.73 -9.41 10.60
CA GLY A 107 -14.83 -8.79 9.87
C GLY A 107 -14.53 -7.33 9.52
N ALA A 108 -15.46 -6.43 9.83
CA ALA A 108 -15.36 -5.01 9.50
C ALA A 108 -14.28 -4.27 10.31
N ALA A 109 -13.87 -4.78 11.48
CA ALA A 109 -12.84 -4.18 12.34
C ALA A 109 -11.47 -4.09 11.64
N GLY A 110 -11.19 -4.98 10.68
CA GLY A 110 -9.96 -4.95 9.89
C GLY A 110 -10.01 -4.00 8.68
N ALA A 111 -11.14 -3.31 8.47
CA ALA A 111 -11.46 -2.51 7.28
C ALA A 111 -11.11 -3.22 5.96
N PRO A 112 -11.60 -4.45 5.71
CA PRO A 112 -11.17 -5.26 4.58
C PRO A 112 -11.53 -4.60 3.26
N VAL A 113 -10.54 -4.42 2.39
CA VAL A 113 -10.73 -3.95 1.02
C VAL A 113 -10.62 -5.13 0.07
N SER A 114 -11.60 -5.31 -0.81
CA SER A 114 -11.62 -6.40 -1.79
C SER A 114 -11.51 -5.84 -3.20
N PHE A 115 -10.51 -6.31 -3.94
CA PHE A 115 -10.27 -5.99 -5.33
C PHE A 115 -10.72 -7.17 -6.22
N PRO A 116 -11.93 -7.14 -6.78
CA PRO A 116 -12.40 -8.20 -7.65
C PRO A 116 -11.81 -8.09 -9.06
N GLY A 117 -11.75 -9.23 -9.76
CA GLY A 117 -11.47 -9.26 -11.19
C GLY A 117 -10.00 -9.05 -11.56
N ILE A 118 -9.07 -9.37 -10.65
CA ILE A 118 -7.65 -9.18 -10.88
C ILE A 118 -7.07 -10.30 -11.73
N SER A 119 -6.48 -9.95 -12.87
CA SER A 119 -5.66 -10.85 -13.69
C SER A 119 -4.21 -10.79 -13.22
N ARG A 120 -3.74 -11.81 -12.50
CA ARG A 120 -2.33 -11.89 -12.10
C ARG A 120 -1.46 -12.38 -13.26
N LEU A 121 -0.48 -11.57 -13.66
CA LEU A 121 0.38 -11.84 -14.81
C LEU A 121 1.65 -12.61 -14.40
N ASP A 122 2.07 -13.56 -15.22
CA ASP A 122 3.41 -14.15 -15.23
C ASP A 122 4.24 -13.63 -16.42
N VAL A 123 5.48 -14.07 -16.58
CA VAL A 123 6.42 -13.61 -17.62
C VAL A 123 5.86 -13.84 -19.03
N ALA A 124 5.23 -15.00 -19.27
CA ALA A 124 4.67 -15.32 -20.59
C ALA A 124 3.45 -14.45 -20.92
N ASP A 125 2.64 -14.10 -19.91
CA ASP A 125 1.48 -13.22 -20.05
C ASP A 125 1.87 -11.82 -20.53
N LEU A 126 3.09 -11.35 -20.22
CA LEU A 126 3.61 -10.05 -20.68
C LEU A 126 3.90 -10.01 -22.19
N LEU A 127 3.99 -11.17 -22.85
CA LEU A 127 4.18 -11.24 -24.31
C LEU A 127 2.89 -10.85 -25.06
N ASN A 128 1.73 -10.98 -24.40
CA ASN A 128 0.46 -10.53 -24.94
C ASN A 128 0.25 -9.04 -24.58
N GLN A 129 0.28 -8.17 -25.60
CA GLN A 129 0.13 -6.73 -25.41
C GLN A 129 -1.25 -6.32 -24.87
N ASP A 130 -2.26 -7.18 -24.97
CA ASP A 130 -3.60 -6.94 -24.42
C ASP A 130 -3.64 -7.17 -22.90
N ASN A 131 -2.70 -7.93 -22.34
CA ASN A 131 -2.56 -8.09 -20.90
C ASN A 131 -1.93 -6.83 -20.29
N LYS A 132 -2.52 -6.35 -19.20
CA LYS A 132 -2.09 -5.13 -18.51
C LYS A 132 -1.87 -5.46 -17.04
N LEU A 133 -0.69 -5.15 -16.54
CA LEU A 133 -0.37 -5.33 -15.13
C LEU A 133 -1.18 -4.33 -14.31
N GLU A 134 -1.84 -4.83 -13.27
CA GLU A 134 -2.60 -4.02 -12.34
C GLU A 134 -1.77 -3.77 -11.07
N VAL A 135 -1.77 -2.54 -10.61
CA VAL A 135 -1.19 -2.12 -9.33
C VAL A 135 -2.32 -1.62 -8.47
N PHE A 136 -2.39 -2.08 -7.23
CA PHE A 136 -3.27 -1.49 -6.24
C PHE A 136 -2.46 -0.82 -5.14
N VAL A 137 -3.07 0.20 -4.59
CA VAL A 137 -2.49 1.03 -3.54
C VAL A 137 -3.55 1.15 -2.46
N VAL A 138 -3.25 0.63 -1.28
CA VAL A 138 -4.05 0.84 -0.07
C VAL A 138 -3.30 1.79 0.83
N TYR A 139 -3.82 3.00 0.97
CA TYR A 139 -3.35 3.94 1.96
C TYR A 139 -4.17 3.74 3.23
N THR A 140 -3.55 3.11 4.21
CA THR A 140 -4.15 2.80 5.51
C THR A 140 -3.94 3.96 6.45
N TRP A 141 -4.98 4.36 7.17
CA TRP A 141 -4.95 5.31 8.27
C TRP A 141 -5.25 4.55 9.56
N VAL A 142 -4.39 4.73 10.56
CA VAL A 142 -4.66 4.25 11.92
C VAL A 142 -5.01 5.46 12.78
N MET A 143 -6.03 5.30 13.60
CA MET A 143 -6.68 6.38 14.35
C MET A 143 -7.20 5.84 15.68
N GLU A 144 -7.47 6.75 16.61
CA GLU A 144 -8.38 6.48 17.72
C GLU A 144 -9.83 6.68 17.29
N GLU A 145 -10.76 5.98 17.92
CA GLU A 145 -12.18 6.14 17.70
C GLU A 145 -12.76 7.34 18.46
N ASP A 146 -12.33 8.55 18.09
CA ASP A 146 -12.96 9.76 18.60
C ASP A 146 -13.90 10.43 17.58
N THR A 147 -14.73 11.36 18.04
CA THR A 147 -15.95 11.87 17.36
C THR A 147 -15.67 12.61 16.02
N VAL A 148 -14.42 12.68 15.55
CA VAL A 148 -14.02 13.39 14.33
C VAL A 148 -14.47 12.66 13.05
N ALA A 149 -15.28 13.31 12.21
CA ALA A 149 -15.73 12.74 10.94
C ALA A 149 -14.68 12.87 9.83
N VAL A 150 -13.94 11.79 9.53
CA VAL A 150 -12.84 11.77 8.55
C VAL A 150 -13.20 11.22 7.16
N ASN A 151 -14.43 10.72 6.96
CA ASN A 151 -14.84 10.07 5.71
C ASN A 151 -14.80 10.98 4.47
N THR A 152 -15.10 12.27 4.61
CA THR A 152 -15.02 13.23 3.50
C THR A 152 -13.57 13.39 3.05
N ALA A 153 -12.65 13.61 3.99
CA ALA A 153 -11.22 13.74 3.70
C ALA A 153 -10.66 12.47 3.04
N ALA A 154 -11.05 11.29 3.54
CA ALA A 154 -10.64 10.02 2.94
C ALA A 154 -11.15 9.85 1.50
N ASN A 155 -12.37 10.32 1.21
CA ASN A 155 -12.91 10.30 -0.15
C ASN A 155 -12.20 11.29 -1.08
N ASP A 156 -11.87 12.48 -0.60
CA ASP A 156 -11.11 13.47 -1.38
C ASP A 156 -9.69 12.95 -1.68
N VAL A 157 -9.04 12.33 -0.69
CA VAL A 157 -7.74 11.66 -0.87
C VAL A 157 -7.83 10.52 -1.88
N LYS A 158 -8.89 9.71 -1.82
CA LYS A 158 -9.18 8.66 -2.80
C LYS A 158 -9.31 9.23 -4.21
N ASP A 159 -10.09 10.29 -4.41
CA ASP A 159 -10.29 10.89 -5.74
C ASP A 159 -8.99 11.51 -6.28
N LEU A 160 -8.22 12.19 -5.43
CA LEU A 160 -6.89 12.71 -5.79
C LEU A 160 -5.89 11.59 -6.14
N LEU A 161 -5.87 10.49 -5.40
CA LEU A 161 -5.04 9.33 -5.73
C LEU A 161 -5.46 8.70 -7.07
N VAL A 162 -6.76 8.59 -7.34
CA VAL A 162 -7.26 8.10 -8.64
C VAL A 162 -6.79 9.00 -9.79
N ASP A 163 -6.95 10.31 -9.66
CA ASP A 163 -6.52 11.28 -10.68
C ASP A 163 -5.00 11.23 -10.90
N ALA A 164 -4.25 11.12 -9.80
CA ALA A 164 -2.81 11.02 -9.85
C ALA A 164 -2.33 9.72 -10.51
N LEU A 165 -2.92 8.57 -10.17
CA LEU A 165 -2.62 7.28 -10.81
C LEU A 165 -2.99 7.29 -12.30
N ASN A 166 -4.10 7.95 -12.66
CA ASN A 166 -4.49 8.15 -14.06
C ASN A 166 -3.53 9.07 -14.84
N SER A 167 -2.91 10.02 -14.15
CA SER A 167 -1.92 10.95 -14.74
C SER A 167 -0.51 10.36 -14.81
N THR A 168 -0.25 9.28 -14.08
CA THR A 168 1.08 8.66 -13.92
C THR A 168 1.11 7.23 -14.49
N LEU A 169 0.82 6.21 -13.67
CA LEU A 169 0.90 4.79 -14.05
C LEU A 169 0.01 4.43 -15.25
N ALA A 170 -1.19 5.01 -15.35
CA ALA A 170 -2.10 4.74 -16.46
C ALA A 170 -1.59 5.26 -17.83
N GLN A 171 -0.74 6.30 -17.82
CA GLN A 171 -0.08 6.83 -19.03
C GLN A 171 1.25 6.13 -19.35
N GLY A 172 1.78 5.38 -18.38
CA GLY A 172 3.06 4.69 -18.49
C GLY A 172 3.04 3.50 -19.43
N SER A 173 4.19 2.84 -19.54
CA SER A 173 4.32 1.56 -20.24
C SER A 173 5.08 0.60 -19.35
N LEU A 174 4.76 -0.70 -19.42
CA LEU A 174 5.50 -1.69 -18.68
C LEU A 174 6.95 -1.76 -19.16
N PRO A 175 7.94 -1.59 -18.27
CA PRO A 175 9.33 -1.77 -18.62
C PRO A 175 9.63 -3.26 -18.80
N SER A 176 10.65 -3.56 -19.60
CA SER A 176 11.10 -4.94 -19.85
C SER A 176 11.96 -5.52 -18.71
N ASP A 177 12.25 -4.74 -17.66
CA ASP A 177 13.08 -5.10 -16.51
C ASP A 177 12.28 -4.82 -15.22
N ALA A 178 12.31 -5.75 -14.28
CA ALA A 178 11.61 -5.63 -13.00
C ALA A 178 12.18 -4.55 -12.08
N SER A 179 13.48 -4.26 -12.14
CA SER A 179 14.05 -3.15 -11.35
C SER A 179 13.48 -1.82 -11.82
N ALA A 180 13.37 -1.66 -13.14
CA ALA A 180 12.70 -0.50 -13.74
C ALA A 180 11.19 -0.48 -13.48
N LEU A 181 10.55 -1.63 -13.23
CA LEU A 181 9.14 -1.69 -12.83
C LEU A 181 8.94 -1.12 -11.43
N LEU A 182 9.82 -1.43 -10.48
CA LEU A 182 9.76 -0.86 -9.14
C LEU A 182 10.04 0.63 -9.16
N ASP A 183 11.08 1.07 -9.88
CA ASP A 183 11.39 2.50 -10.04
C ASP A 183 10.21 3.24 -10.67
N LEU A 184 9.60 2.68 -11.72
CA LEU A 184 8.39 3.23 -12.32
C LEU A 184 7.26 3.34 -11.29
N ILE A 185 7.03 2.30 -10.48
CA ILE A 185 5.96 2.32 -9.47
C ILE A 185 6.26 3.39 -8.42
N PHE A 186 7.46 3.40 -7.81
CA PHE A 186 7.81 4.36 -6.76
C PHE A 186 7.88 5.80 -7.25
N ASP A 187 8.48 6.07 -8.41
CA ASP A 187 8.57 7.42 -8.97
C ASP A 187 7.17 7.96 -9.26
N ASN A 188 6.30 7.13 -9.85
CA ASN A 188 4.93 7.54 -10.14
C ASN A 188 4.08 7.67 -8.88
N LEU A 189 4.28 6.84 -7.86
CA LEU A 189 3.64 6.99 -6.56
C LEU A 189 4.14 8.24 -5.85
N GLY A 190 5.45 8.51 -5.82
CA GLY A 190 6.02 9.73 -5.26
C GLY A 190 5.50 10.99 -5.96
N ASN A 191 5.36 10.95 -7.28
CA ASN A 191 4.68 12.01 -8.04
C ASN A 191 3.20 12.10 -7.66
N ALA A 192 2.51 10.98 -7.49
CA ALA A 192 1.11 10.96 -7.09
C ALA A 192 0.90 11.55 -5.70
N PHE A 193 1.75 11.22 -4.73
CA PHE A 193 1.76 11.83 -3.40
C PHE A 193 2.12 13.30 -3.46
N THR A 194 3.08 13.71 -4.29
CA THR A 194 3.40 15.14 -4.46
C THR A 194 2.19 15.93 -4.99
N LEU A 195 1.47 15.37 -5.96
CA LEU A 195 0.23 15.94 -6.50
C LEU A 195 -0.87 15.99 -5.42
N LEU A 196 -1.01 14.91 -4.65
CA LEU A 196 -1.94 14.83 -3.53
C LEU A 196 -1.66 15.96 -2.51
N LEU A 197 -0.43 16.06 -2.01
CA LEU A 197 -0.03 17.05 -1.02
C LEU A 197 -0.19 18.49 -1.50
N SER A 198 -0.04 18.72 -2.81
CA SER A 198 -0.22 20.06 -3.39
C SER A 198 -1.69 20.50 -3.49
N ASN A 199 -2.65 19.56 -3.36
CA ASN A 199 -4.07 19.81 -3.63
C ASN A 199 -5.00 19.44 -2.48
N ILE A 200 -4.49 18.91 -1.37
CA ILE A 200 -5.30 18.58 -0.20
C ILE A 200 -5.72 19.87 0.53
N PRO A 201 -7.03 20.11 0.71
CA PRO A 201 -7.51 21.13 1.64
C PRO A 201 -7.00 20.85 3.05
N LEU A 202 -6.73 21.91 3.83
CA LEU A 202 -6.27 21.75 5.20
C LEU A 202 -7.37 21.14 6.13
N PHE A 203 -7.68 19.84 6.03
CA PHE A 203 -8.50 19.10 7.00
C PHE A 203 -7.71 18.84 8.29
N GLY A 204 -7.95 19.62 9.34
CA GLY A 204 -7.42 19.29 10.67
C GLY A 204 -7.97 17.95 11.14
N LEU A 205 -7.22 16.86 10.90
CA LEU A 205 -7.61 15.50 11.29
C LEU A 205 -7.46 15.24 12.79
N GLY A 206 -7.08 16.26 13.58
CA GLY A 206 -6.95 16.16 15.03
C GLY A 206 -5.67 15.45 15.47
N ASP A 207 -5.55 15.29 16.78
CA ASP A 207 -4.61 14.46 17.53
C ASP A 207 -4.88 12.95 17.35
N ASP A 208 -6.12 12.57 17.04
CA ASP A 208 -6.62 11.18 16.92
C ASP A 208 -6.04 10.35 15.75
N VAL A 209 -4.99 10.81 15.08
CA VAL A 209 -4.39 10.18 13.90
C VAL A 209 -2.99 9.66 14.22
N GLY A 210 -2.86 8.34 14.32
CA GLY A 210 -1.59 7.65 14.61
C GLY A 210 -0.63 7.53 13.44
N GLY A 211 -1.07 7.87 12.22
CA GLY A 211 -0.24 7.80 11.03
C GLY A 211 -0.85 6.90 9.98
N GLY A 212 -0.09 6.66 8.92
CA GLY A 212 -0.55 5.86 7.80
C GLY A 212 0.50 4.94 7.22
N ALA A 213 0.02 3.92 6.51
CA ALA A 213 0.85 2.96 5.80
C ALA A 213 0.43 2.87 4.34
N LEU A 214 1.41 2.91 3.45
CA LEU A 214 1.20 2.72 2.04
C LEU A 214 1.45 1.26 1.66
N ASN A 215 0.42 0.56 1.24
CA ASN A 215 0.51 -0.85 0.84
C ASN A 215 0.30 -0.97 -0.66
N VAL A 216 1.37 -1.27 -1.38
CA VAL A 216 1.40 -1.36 -2.84
C VAL A 216 1.48 -2.82 -3.24
N GLY A 217 0.43 -3.34 -3.84
CA GLY A 217 0.43 -4.70 -4.35
C GLY A 217 0.44 -4.75 -5.87
N ILE A 218 1.29 -5.64 -6.38
CA ILE A 218 1.51 -5.83 -7.81
C ILE A 218 0.82 -7.13 -8.23
N ALA A 219 -0.06 -7.06 -9.22
CA ALA A 219 -0.78 -8.23 -9.75
C ALA A 219 0.12 -9.15 -10.59
N ALA A 220 1.20 -9.62 -9.99
CA ALA A 220 2.14 -10.58 -10.55
C ALA A 220 2.00 -11.94 -9.85
N LYS A 221 2.29 -13.01 -10.59
CA LYS A 221 2.40 -14.39 -10.08
C LYS A 221 3.62 -15.08 -10.72
N GLY A 222 3.90 -16.30 -10.28
CA GLY A 222 4.90 -17.17 -10.91
C GLY A 222 6.28 -16.52 -11.02
N GLY A 223 6.91 -16.68 -12.18
CA GLY A 223 8.26 -16.16 -12.43
C GLY A 223 8.33 -14.63 -12.43
N LEU A 224 7.28 -13.93 -12.89
CA LEU A 224 7.25 -12.47 -12.83
C LEU A 224 7.29 -11.98 -11.38
N ALA A 225 6.49 -12.59 -10.52
CA ALA A 225 6.50 -12.27 -9.10
C ALA A 225 7.86 -12.58 -8.46
N ASP A 226 8.50 -13.71 -8.80
CA ASP A 226 9.84 -14.03 -8.28
C ASP A 226 10.89 -12.95 -8.61
N VAL A 227 10.84 -12.41 -9.83
CA VAL A 227 11.76 -11.34 -10.23
C VAL A 227 11.44 -10.04 -9.47
N VAL A 228 10.16 -9.69 -9.34
CA VAL A 228 9.74 -8.48 -8.61
C VAL A 228 10.08 -8.58 -7.12
N ASP A 229 9.80 -9.71 -6.47
CA ASP A 229 10.11 -9.96 -5.05
C ASP A 229 11.63 -9.87 -4.80
N ALA A 230 12.43 -10.42 -5.71
CA ALA A 230 13.89 -10.31 -5.64
C ALA A 230 14.37 -8.85 -5.77
N SER A 231 13.74 -8.05 -6.63
CA SER A 231 14.05 -6.62 -6.75
C SER A 231 13.64 -5.83 -5.51
N ILE A 232 12.47 -6.12 -4.90
CA ILE A 232 11.99 -5.46 -3.67
C ILE A 232 13.00 -5.64 -2.53
N GLY A 233 13.51 -6.87 -2.34
CA GLY A 233 14.50 -7.15 -1.31
C GLY A 233 15.85 -6.41 -1.47
N THR A 234 16.06 -5.74 -2.60
CA THR A 234 17.27 -4.97 -2.91
C THR A 234 17.02 -3.47 -3.15
N ALA A 235 15.76 -3.03 -3.14
CA ALA A 235 15.39 -1.65 -3.42
C ALA A 235 15.54 -0.79 -2.16
N ASP A 236 16.14 0.40 -2.32
CA ASP A 236 16.07 1.44 -1.30
C ASP A 236 14.69 2.08 -1.41
N ILE A 237 13.78 1.74 -0.48
CA ILE A 237 12.47 2.37 -0.40
C ILE A 237 12.68 3.76 0.22
N PRO A 238 12.44 4.87 -0.51
CA PRO A 238 12.61 6.19 0.03
C PRO A 238 11.59 6.43 1.16
N GLU A 239 12.04 7.06 2.24
CA GLU A 239 11.16 7.56 3.28
C GLU A 239 10.31 8.71 2.71
N PHE A 240 8.98 8.57 2.77
CA PHE A 240 8.05 9.58 2.27
C PHE A 240 7.67 10.55 3.40
N ASN A 241 8.55 11.52 3.66
CA ASN A 241 8.27 12.59 4.60
C ASN A 241 7.31 13.61 3.96
N VAL A 242 6.05 13.57 4.37
CA VAL A 242 5.05 14.58 4.00
C VAL A 242 5.45 15.92 4.67
N PRO A 243 5.70 17.01 3.92
CA PRO A 243 6.15 18.25 4.54
C PRO A 243 5.05 18.96 5.34
N VAL A 244 5.09 18.75 6.66
CA VAL A 244 4.73 19.63 7.78
C VAL A 244 3.27 20.14 7.88
N VAL A 245 2.69 19.83 9.05
CA VAL A 245 1.45 20.31 9.71
C VAL A 245 0.14 19.64 9.26
N SER A 246 -0.01 18.38 9.69
CA SER A 246 -1.24 17.56 9.79
C SER A 246 -2.15 17.56 8.56
N LEU A 247 -1.97 16.55 7.68
CA LEU A 247 -2.85 16.07 6.58
C LEU A 247 -2.09 15.30 5.50
N PRO A 248 -2.69 14.26 4.91
CA PRO A 248 -3.27 13.07 5.54
C PRO A 248 -2.23 12.44 6.52
N PRO A 249 -2.52 11.34 7.23
CA PRO A 249 -1.61 10.82 8.25
C PRO A 249 -0.22 10.56 7.66
N ASP A 250 0.86 10.96 8.35
CA ASP A 250 2.22 10.73 7.85
C ASP A 250 2.43 9.25 7.46
N VAL A 251 3.04 9.01 6.30
CA VAL A 251 3.28 7.65 5.81
C VAL A 251 4.50 7.09 6.52
N LYS A 252 4.26 6.28 7.56
CA LYS A 252 5.31 5.68 8.41
C LYS A 252 5.84 4.38 7.84
N HIS A 253 5.01 3.68 7.08
CA HIS A 253 5.35 2.40 6.49
C HIS A 253 5.02 2.41 5.01
N VAL A 254 5.92 1.79 4.23
CA VAL A 254 5.66 1.48 2.82
C VAL A 254 5.93 0.00 2.60
N ASN A 255 4.88 -0.71 2.23
CA ASN A 255 4.89 -2.13 2.00
C ASN A 255 4.70 -2.38 0.50
N ILE A 256 5.64 -3.08 -0.14
CA ILE A 256 5.47 -3.56 -1.52
C ILE A 256 5.48 -5.07 -1.54
N PHE A 257 4.55 -5.65 -2.29
CA PHE A 257 4.43 -7.09 -2.43
C PHE A 257 3.83 -7.49 -3.77
N THR A 258 4.08 -8.73 -4.18
CA THR A 258 3.41 -9.35 -5.31
C THR A 258 2.20 -10.15 -4.82
N MET A 259 1.15 -10.26 -5.63
CA MET A 259 0.00 -11.12 -5.36
C MET A 259 0.31 -12.61 -5.61
N LYS A 260 1.54 -13.07 -5.38
CA LYS A 260 1.94 -14.46 -5.57
C LYS A 260 1.36 -15.35 -4.47
N ASN A 261 1.50 -14.92 -3.23
CA ASN A 261 1.10 -15.63 -2.02
C ASN A 261 0.42 -14.67 -1.04
N THR A 262 -0.12 -15.20 0.04
CA THR A 262 -0.46 -14.39 1.21
C THR A 262 0.78 -13.68 1.73
N THR A 263 0.68 -12.38 1.95
CA THR A 263 1.72 -11.56 2.57
C THR A 263 1.18 -10.97 3.86
N THR A 264 1.97 -11.05 4.93
CA THR A 264 1.64 -10.44 6.21
C THR A 264 2.70 -9.41 6.55
N PHE A 265 2.26 -8.23 6.99
CA PHE A 265 3.11 -7.15 7.49
C PHE A 265 2.87 -7.08 8.99
N THR A 266 3.85 -7.50 9.80
CA THR A 266 3.68 -7.62 11.24
C THR A 266 4.46 -6.56 11.99
N GLY A 267 3.90 -6.08 13.11
CA GLY A 267 4.65 -5.23 14.03
C GLY A 267 4.88 -3.81 13.53
N GLN A 268 3.94 -3.24 12.76
CA GLN A 268 4.07 -1.87 12.27
C GLN A 268 3.60 -0.89 13.33
N SER A 269 4.53 -0.17 13.96
CA SER A 269 4.24 0.86 14.97
C SER A 269 3.84 2.20 14.35
N PHE A 270 2.87 2.85 14.96
CA PHE A 270 2.31 4.13 14.55
C PHE A 270 2.17 5.03 15.79
N ASP A 271 2.98 6.08 15.86
CA ASP A 271 3.04 7.06 16.96
C ASP A 271 2.15 8.30 16.74
N GLN A 272 1.22 8.58 17.65
CA GLN A 272 0.28 9.72 17.56
C GLN A 272 0.94 11.05 17.94
N TYR A 273 1.91 11.52 17.14
CA TYR A 273 2.63 12.80 17.33
C TYR A 273 3.17 13.05 18.75
N GLY A 274 3.45 11.99 19.51
CA GLY A 274 3.97 12.05 20.88
C GLY A 274 2.98 11.66 21.98
N ASP A 275 1.71 11.42 21.65
CA ASP A 275 0.63 11.08 22.59
C ASP A 275 0.02 9.70 22.22
N GLY A 276 0.71 8.60 22.54
CA GLY A 276 0.23 7.23 22.28
C GLY A 276 0.88 6.52 21.08
N GLU A 277 0.91 5.20 21.10
CA GLU A 277 1.52 4.36 20.06
C GLU A 277 0.78 3.05 19.87
N HIS A 278 0.38 2.73 18.64
CA HIS A 278 -0.25 1.45 18.29
C HIS A 278 0.59 0.64 17.32
N THR A 279 0.59 -0.68 17.51
CA THR A 279 1.22 -1.64 16.60
C THR A 279 0.17 -2.45 15.85
N TYR A 280 0.19 -2.40 14.52
CA TYR A 280 -0.72 -3.18 13.68
C TYR A 280 -0.02 -4.31 12.92
N ASP A 281 -0.77 -5.40 12.74
CA ASP A 281 -0.47 -6.42 11.73
C ASP A 281 -1.49 -6.30 10.58
N PHE A 282 -1.01 -6.39 9.35
CA PHE A 282 -1.82 -6.38 8.13
C PHE A 282 -1.60 -7.65 7.31
N GLN A 283 -2.59 -7.99 6.50
CA GLN A 283 -2.53 -9.12 5.59
C GLN A 283 -3.08 -8.76 4.22
N ALA A 284 -2.40 -9.25 3.18
CA ALA A 284 -2.90 -9.27 1.82
C ALA A 284 -2.96 -10.72 1.32
N ASN A 285 -4.09 -11.15 0.76
CA ASN A 285 -4.28 -12.52 0.32
C ASN A 285 -5.34 -12.67 -0.78
N GLN A 286 -5.40 -13.87 -1.37
CA GLN A 286 -6.51 -14.22 -2.24
C GLN A 286 -7.77 -14.39 -1.39
N GLY A 287 -8.82 -13.63 -1.73
CA GLY A 287 -10.15 -13.75 -1.12
C GLY A 287 -10.94 -14.94 -1.65
#